data_AF-A0A7S0RJB3-F1
#
_entry.id   AF-A0A7S0RJB3-F1
#
_cell.length_a   1.000
_cell.length_b   1.000
_cell.length_c   1.000
_cell.angle_alpha   90.00
_cell.angle_beta   90.00
_cell.angle_gamma   90.00
#
_symmetry.space_group_name_H-M   'P 1'
#
loop_
_entity.id
_entity.type
_entity.pdbx_description
1 polymer ?
#
loop_
_entity_poly.entity_id
_entity_poly.type
_entity_poly.pdbx_seq_one_letter_code
_entity_poly.pdbx_strand_id
1 'polypeptide(L)'
;MSKILKHYSLERNPFTDRIAEKSNLSPDAYYLLSDLEGFTPNETTYLFFGKRGSGKTTIRTQMQRAYEDYNRQATPGGDVKPHFVIDLSKPGHITACLRNFQAHIGCSDDSWDAKFSETWQSADLVDCILSYAATQLVEEVRIPGKRSNKIIETLLKDEKAKKQFLLLAHLYANADHNTLVDLRTKLLPGRSAMLVAATAASTMISAGAALVGTAALTDKRAASVSRSVTDMCIRMLPTSVRSPKVAVGAAAVVAAGAYAV
;
A
#
# COMPACT_ATOMS: atom_id res chain seq x y z
N MET A 1 34.44 15.28 -33.61
CA MET A 1 33.17 15.58 -32.92
C MET A 1 32.25 16.25 -33.92
N SER A 2 31.11 15.63 -34.26
CA SER A 2 30.23 16.05 -35.37
C SER A 2 29.69 17.48 -35.18
N LYS A 3 29.75 18.34 -36.21
CA LYS A 3 29.22 19.72 -36.19
C LYS A 3 27.75 19.78 -35.75
N ILE A 4 26.99 18.72 -36.01
CA ILE A 4 25.58 18.57 -35.61
C ILE A 4 25.44 18.54 -34.09
N LEU A 5 26.28 17.78 -33.37
CA LEU A 5 26.18 17.67 -31.90
C LEU A 5 26.43 19.02 -31.21
N LYS A 6 27.40 19.78 -31.74
CA LYS A 6 27.77 21.10 -31.22
C LYS A 6 26.70 22.16 -31.52
N HIS A 7 25.96 22.02 -32.62
CA HIS A 7 24.85 22.90 -32.99
C HIS A 7 23.62 22.70 -32.09
N TYR A 8 23.39 21.49 -31.59
CA TYR A 8 22.25 21.15 -30.74
C TYR A 8 22.59 21.07 -29.25
N SER A 9 23.76 21.57 -28.84
CA SER A 9 24.24 21.49 -27.45
C SER A 9 24.18 20.07 -26.86
N LEU A 10 24.37 19.05 -27.70
CA LEU A 10 24.37 17.65 -27.30
C LEU A 10 25.82 17.22 -27.02
N GLU A 11 26.14 16.85 -25.78
CA GLU A 11 27.46 16.33 -25.42
C GLU A 11 27.78 15.00 -26.12
N ARG A 12 26.76 14.19 -26.39
CA ARG A 12 26.89 12.85 -26.98
C ARG A 12 25.78 12.59 -27.99
N ASN A 13 26.03 11.68 -28.92
CA ASN A 13 25.05 11.28 -29.91
C ASN A 13 23.97 10.40 -29.25
N PRO A 14 22.71 10.88 -29.14
CA PRO A 14 21.64 10.18 -28.44
C PRO A 14 21.19 8.90 -29.15
N PHE A 15 21.51 8.73 -30.44
CA PHE A 15 21.19 7.52 -31.21
C PHE A 15 22.21 6.39 -30.99
N THR A 16 23.40 6.72 -30.48
CA THR A 16 24.46 5.75 -30.17
C THR A 16 24.62 5.52 -28.67
N ASP A 17 24.11 6.43 -27.84
CA ASP A 17 24.27 6.33 -26.39
C ASP A 17 23.38 5.21 -25.85
N ARG A 18 23.99 4.28 -25.10
CA ARG A 18 23.33 3.05 -24.64
C ARG A 18 22.35 3.29 -23.49
N ILE A 19 22.36 4.48 -22.90
CA ILE A 19 21.62 4.82 -21.69
C ILE A 19 21.00 6.21 -21.87
N ALA A 20 19.77 6.27 -22.38
CA ALA A 20 19.00 7.51 -22.54
C ALA A 20 18.79 8.28 -21.21
N GLU A 21 18.94 7.59 -20.07
CA GLU A 21 18.85 8.16 -18.72
C GLU A 21 20.08 9.02 -18.35
N LYS A 22 21.22 8.83 -19.04
CA LYS A 22 22.47 9.57 -18.80
C LYS A 22 22.73 10.68 -19.81
N SER A 23 21.99 10.70 -20.92
CA SER A 23 21.96 11.86 -21.79
C SER A 23 21.17 12.95 -21.08
N ASN A 24 21.88 13.89 -20.45
CA ASN A 24 21.32 15.18 -20.06
C ASN A 24 20.83 15.87 -21.33
N LEU A 25 19.57 15.63 -21.69
CA LEU A 25 18.88 16.40 -22.70
C LEU A 25 18.80 17.82 -22.13
N SER A 26 19.62 18.71 -22.68
CA SER A 26 19.47 20.15 -22.45
C SER A 26 18.00 20.53 -22.67
N PRO A 27 17.40 21.42 -21.87
CA PRO A 27 16.08 21.95 -22.17
C PRO A 27 15.99 22.55 -23.59
N ASP A 28 17.14 22.96 -24.15
CA ASP A 28 17.28 23.46 -25.52
C ASP A 28 17.62 22.37 -26.56
N ALA A 29 17.75 21.11 -26.14
CA ALA A 29 17.96 19.99 -27.04
C ALA A 29 16.63 19.66 -27.72
N TYR A 30 16.34 20.44 -28.77
CA TYR A 30 15.24 20.21 -29.69
C TYR A 30 15.33 18.78 -30.24
N TYR A 31 14.52 17.87 -29.68
CA TYR A 31 13.91 16.82 -30.48
C TYR A 31 13.01 17.54 -31.49
N LEU A 32 13.63 18.13 -32.52
CA LEU A 32 12.97 18.74 -33.66
C LEU A 32 11.93 17.72 -34.14
N LEU A 33 10.66 18.05 -33.98
CA LEU A 33 9.51 17.28 -34.48
C LEU A 33 9.15 16.02 -33.68
N SER A 34 9.36 15.98 -32.37
CA SER A 34 8.57 15.02 -31.57
C SER A 34 7.15 15.56 -31.48
N ASP A 35 6.15 14.76 -31.88
CA ASP A 35 4.70 15.02 -31.69
C ASP A 35 4.27 15.17 -30.20
N LEU A 36 5.25 15.32 -29.30
CA LEU A 36 5.08 15.52 -27.86
C LEU A 36 5.43 16.96 -27.43
N GLU A 37 5.86 17.82 -28.35
CA GLU A 37 5.94 19.26 -28.06
C GLU A 37 4.53 19.79 -27.79
N GLY A 38 4.31 20.36 -26.60
CA GLY A 38 2.97 20.72 -26.13
C GLY A 38 2.13 19.55 -25.62
N PHE A 39 2.74 18.37 -25.40
CA PHE A 39 2.05 17.23 -24.78
C PHE A 39 1.43 17.67 -23.46
N THR A 40 0.11 17.54 -23.38
CA THR A 40 -0.66 17.81 -22.17
C THR A 40 -1.28 16.48 -21.71
N PRO A 41 -1.14 16.10 -20.43
CA PRO A 41 -1.81 14.93 -19.88
C PRO A 41 -3.29 14.87 -20.24
N ASN A 42 -3.74 13.73 -20.75
CA ASN A 42 -5.13 13.48 -21.12
C ASN A 42 -5.51 12.01 -20.83
N GLU A 43 -6.75 11.64 -21.11
CA GLU A 43 -7.28 10.27 -20.90
C GLU A 43 -6.96 9.31 -22.07
N THR A 44 -6.19 9.75 -23.06
CA THR A 44 -5.84 8.94 -24.23
C THR A 44 -4.76 7.92 -23.87
N THR A 45 -4.99 6.67 -24.27
CA THR A 45 -3.98 5.61 -24.12
C THR A 45 -3.02 5.65 -25.31
N TYR A 46 -1.72 5.83 -25.02
CA TYR A 46 -0.66 5.84 -26.03
C TYR A 46 0.15 4.53 -25.97
N LEU A 47 0.40 3.93 -27.14
CA LEU A 47 1.25 2.74 -27.28
C LEU A 47 2.44 3.04 -28.19
N PHE A 48 3.65 3.03 -27.62
CA PHE A 48 4.89 3.27 -28.37
C PHE A 48 5.68 1.95 -28.53
N PHE A 49 5.79 1.46 -29.76
CA PHE A 49 6.58 0.27 -30.10
C PHE A 49 7.64 0.58 -31.18
N GLY A 50 8.71 -0.21 -31.23
CA GLY A 50 9.79 0.00 -32.21
C GLY A 50 11.08 -0.72 -31.86
N LYS A 51 12.05 -0.72 -32.77
CA LYS A 51 13.37 -1.37 -32.60
C LYS A 51 14.18 -0.75 -31.46
N ARG A 52 15.22 -1.45 -30.98
CA ARG A 52 16.18 -0.90 -30.00
C ARG A 52 16.81 0.39 -30.55
N GLY A 53 16.88 1.44 -29.73
CA GLY A 53 17.39 2.75 -30.16
C GLY A 53 16.37 3.67 -30.83
N SER A 54 15.10 3.26 -31.00
CA SER A 54 14.05 4.07 -31.63
C SER A 54 13.53 5.24 -30.79
N GLY A 55 14.15 5.57 -29.65
CA GLY A 55 13.74 6.69 -28.79
C GLY A 55 12.57 6.42 -27.83
N LYS A 56 12.03 5.20 -27.71
CA LYS A 56 10.92 4.87 -26.78
C LYS A 56 11.18 5.30 -25.34
N THR A 57 12.38 5.04 -24.84
CA THR A 57 12.78 5.43 -23.47
C THR A 57 12.81 6.95 -23.32
N THR A 58 13.27 7.67 -24.36
CA THR A 58 13.29 9.13 -24.36
C THR A 58 11.86 9.69 -24.33
N ILE A 59 10.96 9.16 -25.16
CA ILE A 59 9.54 9.51 -25.17
C ILE A 59 8.92 9.29 -23.79
N ARG A 60 9.13 8.12 -23.18
CA ARG A 60 8.65 7.81 -21.81
C ARG A 60 9.13 8.87 -20.81
N THR A 61 10.42 9.20 -20.81
CA THR A 61 10.99 10.19 -19.89
C THR A 61 10.46 11.60 -20.13
N GLN A 62 10.25 12.01 -21.39
CA GLN A 62 9.63 13.29 -21.72
C GLN A 62 8.17 13.36 -21.25
N MET A 63 7.38 12.32 -21.52
CA MET A 63 5.99 12.25 -21.03
C MET A 63 5.93 12.29 -19.51
N GLN A 64 6.78 11.52 -18.83
CA GLN A 64 6.84 11.54 -17.36
C GLN A 64 7.12 12.95 -16.82
N ARG A 65 8.10 13.67 -17.40
CA ARG A 65 8.39 15.07 -17.03
C ARG A 65 7.17 15.96 -17.26
N ALA A 66 6.47 15.81 -18.38
CA ALA A 66 5.26 16.59 -18.65
C ALA A 66 4.14 16.31 -17.63
N TYR A 67 3.93 15.06 -17.20
CA TYR A 67 3.01 14.74 -16.11
C TYR A 67 3.46 15.35 -14.77
N GLU A 68 4.75 15.32 -14.47
CA GLU A 68 5.30 15.95 -13.26
C GLU A 68 5.12 17.48 -13.29
N ASP A 69 5.34 18.13 -14.44
CA ASP A 69 5.15 19.56 -14.65
C ASP A 69 3.67 19.95 -14.51
N TYR A 70 2.79 19.17 -15.12
CA TYR A 70 1.34 19.33 -14.99
C TYR A 70 0.88 19.20 -13.53
N ASN A 71 1.37 18.17 -12.81
CA ASN A 71 1.07 17.97 -11.41
C ASN A 71 1.61 19.08 -10.50
N ARG A 72 2.73 19.71 -10.86
CA ARG A 72 3.27 20.87 -10.13
C ARG A 72 2.39 22.10 -10.28
N GLN A 73 1.73 22.26 -11.42
CA GLN A 73 0.79 23.35 -11.69
C GLN A 73 -0.59 23.10 -11.08
N ALA A 74 -0.92 21.85 -10.75
CA ALA A 74 -2.17 21.50 -10.09
C ALA A 74 -2.23 22.09 -8.66
N THR A 75 -3.10 23.07 -8.45
CA THR A 75 -3.35 23.67 -7.13
C THR A 75 -4.50 22.95 -6.41
N PRO A 76 -4.45 22.85 -5.06
CA PRO A 76 -5.57 22.31 -4.30
C PRO A 76 -6.81 23.21 -4.47
N GLY A 77 -7.85 22.68 -5.14
CA GLY A 77 -9.08 23.43 -5.45
C GLY A 77 -9.16 24.02 -6.86
N GLY A 78 -8.15 23.81 -7.70
CA GLY A 78 -8.24 24.10 -9.13
C GLY A 78 -8.99 23.02 -9.92
N ASP A 79 -9.43 23.35 -11.14
CA ASP A 79 -10.07 22.40 -12.07
C ASP A 79 -9.13 21.27 -12.52
N VAL A 80 -7.82 21.45 -12.33
CA VAL A 80 -6.78 20.52 -12.74
C VAL A 80 -6.64 19.38 -11.72
N LYS A 81 -7.07 18.19 -12.10
CA LYS A 81 -6.88 16.97 -11.28
C LYS A 81 -5.46 16.43 -11.47
N PRO A 82 -4.67 16.25 -10.39
CA PRO A 82 -3.33 15.68 -10.50
C PRO A 82 -3.40 14.19 -10.86
N HIS A 83 -2.41 13.73 -11.63
CA HIS A 83 -2.25 12.33 -12.01
C HIS A 83 -1.23 11.62 -11.13
N PHE A 84 -1.52 10.38 -10.73
CA PHE A 84 -0.55 9.52 -10.07
C PHE A 84 0.25 8.75 -11.13
N VAL A 85 1.55 9.04 -11.24
CA VAL A 85 2.41 8.46 -12.29
C VAL A 85 3.13 7.22 -11.77
N ILE A 86 2.95 6.11 -12.46
CA ILE A 86 3.56 4.82 -12.14
C ILE A 86 4.59 4.48 -13.22
N ASP A 87 5.87 4.55 -12.85
CA ASP A 87 6.95 4.07 -13.72
C ASP A 87 7.34 2.64 -13.35
N LEU A 88 6.89 1.69 -14.18
CA LEU A 88 7.21 0.26 -14.05
C LEU A 88 8.64 -0.09 -14.46
N SER A 89 9.33 0.82 -15.15
CA SER A 89 10.68 0.60 -15.64
C SER A 89 11.77 0.89 -14.62
N LYS A 90 11.41 1.56 -13.51
CA LYS A 90 12.34 1.75 -12.40
C LYS A 90 12.84 0.38 -11.92
N PRO A 91 14.15 0.21 -11.70
CA PRO A 91 14.74 -1.08 -11.39
C PRO A 91 14.06 -1.77 -10.21
N GLY A 92 13.74 -3.05 -10.40
CA GLY A 92 13.18 -3.91 -9.34
C GLY A 92 11.65 -4.01 -9.30
N HIS A 93 10.87 -3.14 -9.95
CA HIS A 93 9.41 -3.19 -9.79
C HIS A 93 8.75 -4.32 -10.57
N ILE A 94 8.82 -4.27 -11.91
CA ILE A 94 8.24 -5.34 -12.72
C ILE A 94 8.99 -6.66 -12.49
N THR A 95 10.30 -6.60 -12.27
CA THR A 95 11.11 -7.79 -11.97
C THR A 95 10.67 -8.47 -10.67
N ALA A 96 10.39 -7.73 -9.60
CA ALA A 96 9.88 -8.33 -8.36
C ALA A 96 8.50 -8.96 -8.55
N CYS A 97 7.62 -8.30 -9.30
CA CYS A 97 6.29 -8.88 -9.60
C CYS A 97 6.42 -10.18 -10.40
N LEU A 98 7.25 -10.19 -11.44
CA LEU A 98 7.49 -11.38 -12.26
C LEU A 98 8.14 -12.51 -11.46
N ARG A 99 9.04 -12.21 -10.51
CA ARG A 99 9.62 -13.21 -9.61
C ARG A 99 8.59 -13.81 -8.65
N ASN A 100 7.71 -12.98 -8.09
CA ASN A 100 6.60 -13.47 -7.24
C ASN A 100 5.63 -14.34 -8.04
N PHE A 101 5.30 -13.90 -9.27
CA PHE A 101 4.47 -14.67 -10.18
C PHE A 101 5.11 -16.02 -10.52
N GLN A 102 6.39 -16.02 -10.92
CA GLN A 102 7.17 -17.23 -11.19
C GLN A 102 7.15 -18.23 -10.02
N ALA A 103 7.32 -17.74 -8.79
CA ALA A 103 7.24 -18.55 -7.59
C ALA A 103 5.82 -19.12 -7.37
N HIS A 104 4.77 -18.31 -7.61
CA HIS A 104 3.38 -18.71 -7.42
C HIS A 104 2.95 -19.83 -8.39
N ILE A 105 3.35 -19.74 -9.65
CA ILE A 105 3.05 -20.77 -10.66
C ILE A 105 3.99 -22.00 -10.58
N GLY A 106 4.92 -22.02 -9.61
CA GLY A 106 5.88 -23.11 -9.42
C GLY A 106 6.75 -23.34 -10.65
N CYS A 107 7.28 -22.26 -11.23
CA CYS A 107 8.07 -22.31 -12.46
C CYS A 107 9.56 -22.13 -12.18
N SER A 108 10.40 -22.92 -12.84
CA SER A 108 11.86 -22.74 -12.84
C SER A 108 12.28 -21.70 -13.88
N ASP A 109 13.52 -21.21 -13.83
CA ASP A 109 14.03 -20.29 -14.85
C ASP A 109 14.01 -20.94 -16.25
N ASP A 110 14.25 -22.25 -16.35
CA ASP A 110 14.25 -22.99 -17.63
C ASP A 110 12.86 -23.18 -18.25
N SER A 111 11.79 -23.16 -17.44
CA SER A 111 10.40 -23.32 -17.89
C SER A 111 9.63 -22.00 -17.95
N TRP A 112 10.30 -20.89 -17.67
CA TRP A 112 9.70 -19.57 -17.50
C TRP A 112 8.94 -19.11 -18.72
N ASP A 113 9.59 -19.06 -19.88
CA ASP A 113 9.02 -18.46 -21.09
C ASP A 113 7.72 -19.15 -21.54
N ALA A 114 7.71 -20.49 -21.50
CA ALA A 114 6.54 -21.29 -21.88
C ALA A 114 5.37 -21.07 -20.91
N LYS A 115 5.59 -21.28 -19.61
CA LYS A 115 4.52 -21.13 -18.61
C LYS A 115 4.04 -19.68 -18.48
N PHE A 116 4.94 -18.70 -18.61
CA PHE A 116 4.57 -17.30 -18.61
C PHE A 116 3.63 -16.98 -19.76
N SER A 117 3.94 -17.41 -20.98
CA SER A 117 3.08 -17.17 -22.15
C SER A 117 1.70 -17.83 -22.04
N GLU A 118 1.58 -18.94 -21.32
CA GLU A 118 0.31 -19.66 -21.12
C GLU A 118 -0.54 -19.07 -19.99
N THR A 119 0.11 -18.61 -18.92
CA THR A 119 -0.58 -18.29 -17.66
C THR A 119 -0.74 -16.79 -17.42
N TRP A 120 0.15 -15.96 -17.96
CA TRP A 120 0.14 -14.52 -17.72
C TRP A 120 -1.03 -13.83 -18.42
N GLN A 121 -1.80 -13.07 -17.65
CA GLN A 121 -2.94 -12.30 -18.15
C GLN A 121 -2.72 -10.79 -17.97
N SER A 122 -3.55 -10.01 -18.64
CA SER A 122 -3.58 -8.55 -18.43
C SER A 122 -3.98 -8.20 -17.00
N ALA A 123 -4.77 -9.04 -16.33
CA ALA A 123 -5.12 -8.89 -14.92
C ALA A 123 -3.88 -8.92 -14.01
N ASP A 124 -2.93 -9.83 -14.25
CA ASP A 124 -1.69 -9.91 -13.48
C ASP A 124 -0.84 -8.64 -13.62
N LEU A 125 -0.81 -8.06 -14.83
CA LEU A 125 -0.14 -6.78 -15.05
C LEU A 125 -0.80 -5.64 -14.25
N VAL A 126 -2.14 -5.61 -14.21
CA VAL A 126 -2.88 -4.63 -13.41
C VAL A 126 -2.59 -4.83 -11.92
N ASP A 127 -2.54 -6.07 -11.44
CA ASP A 127 -2.19 -6.38 -10.06
C ASP A 127 -0.76 -5.96 -9.72
N CYS A 128 0.20 -6.12 -10.64
CA CYS A 128 1.55 -5.57 -10.46
C CYS A 128 1.54 -4.04 -10.33
N ILE A 129 0.78 -3.36 -11.20
CA ILE A 129 0.66 -1.89 -11.20
C ILE A 129 0.05 -1.42 -9.86
N LEU A 130 -1.04 -2.05 -9.44
CA LEU A 130 -1.73 -1.74 -8.18
C LEU A 130 -0.85 -2.02 -6.96
N SER A 131 -0.15 -3.15 -6.94
CA SER A 131 0.79 -3.51 -5.88
C SER A 131 1.89 -2.46 -5.72
N TYR A 132 2.44 -2.02 -6.84
CA TYR A 132 3.45 -0.99 -6.84
C TYR A 132 2.91 0.38 -6.40
N ALA A 133 1.75 0.78 -6.94
CA ALA A 133 1.09 2.03 -6.57
C ALA A 133 0.79 2.09 -5.07
N ALA A 134 0.20 1.01 -4.53
CA ALA A 134 -0.13 0.88 -3.12
C ALA A 134 1.12 0.94 -2.25
N THR A 135 2.19 0.23 -2.63
CA THR A 135 3.46 0.24 -1.91
C THR A 135 4.07 1.64 -1.87
N GLN A 136 4.11 2.36 -3.00
CA GLN A 136 4.60 3.73 -3.02
C GLN A 136 3.77 4.68 -2.15
N LEU A 137 2.44 4.58 -2.23
CA LEU A 137 1.55 5.40 -1.43
C LEU A 137 1.74 5.14 0.08
N VAL A 138 1.90 3.88 0.46
CA VAL A 138 2.20 3.49 1.85
C VAL A 138 3.54 4.05 2.31
N GLU A 139 4.60 3.94 1.50
CA GLU A 139 5.91 4.48 1.82
C GLU A 139 5.90 6.02 1.95
N GLU A 140 5.17 6.72 1.07
CA GLU A 140 4.98 8.18 1.15
C GLU A 140 4.24 8.61 2.41
N VAL A 141 3.36 7.78 2.98
CA VAL A 141 2.69 8.04 4.26
C VAL A 141 3.57 7.65 5.45
N ARG A 142 4.40 6.62 5.30
CA ARG A 142 5.30 6.11 6.33
C ARG A 142 6.45 7.06 6.64
N ILE A 143 7.04 7.69 5.61
CA ILE A 143 8.19 8.58 5.78
C ILE A 143 7.72 9.89 6.44
N PRO A 144 8.19 10.24 7.65
CA PRO A 144 7.75 11.45 8.33
C PRO A 144 8.20 12.70 7.57
N GLY A 145 7.27 13.61 7.29
CA GLY A 145 7.54 14.80 6.51
C GLY A 145 6.30 15.67 6.26
N LYS A 146 6.49 16.85 5.65
CA LYS A 146 5.38 17.75 5.33
C LYS A 146 4.35 17.10 4.38
N ARG A 147 4.83 16.27 3.44
CA ARG A 147 3.99 15.56 2.48
C ARG A 147 3.15 14.46 3.11
N SER A 148 3.75 13.59 3.92
CA SER A 148 3.02 12.53 4.63
C SER A 148 1.96 13.10 5.56
N ASN A 149 2.28 14.15 6.32
CA ASN A 149 1.31 14.82 7.18
C ASN A 149 0.11 15.37 6.38
N LYS A 150 0.36 15.98 5.21
CA LYS A 150 -0.71 16.48 4.34
C LYS A 150 -1.58 15.36 3.77
N ILE A 151 -0.98 14.22 3.40
CA ILE A 151 -1.72 13.03 2.94
C ILE A 151 -2.60 12.50 4.06
N ILE A 152 -2.04 12.30 5.26
CA ILE A 152 -2.78 11.83 6.45
C ILE A 152 -3.94 12.78 6.77
N GLU A 153 -3.70 14.09 6.79
CA GLU A 153 -4.73 15.09 7.06
C GLU A 153 -5.87 15.02 6.01
N THR A 154 -5.53 14.82 4.74
CA THR A 154 -6.50 14.67 3.66
C THR A 154 -7.31 13.38 3.79
N LEU A 155 -6.65 12.27 4.15
CA LEU A 155 -7.33 10.99 4.42
C LEU A 155 -8.22 11.08 5.66
N LEU A 156 -7.83 11.82 6.70
CA LEU A 156 -8.66 12.01 7.89
C LEU A 156 -9.92 12.84 7.61
N LYS A 157 -9.87 13.75 6.62
CA LYS A 157 -11.02 14.56 6.18
C LYS A 157 -12.06 13.75 5.38
N ASP A 158 -11.64 12.71 4.67
CA ASP A 158 -12.52 11.88 3.83
C ASP A 158 -12.55 10.41 4.31
N GLU A 159 -13.64 10.04 4.98
CA GLU A 159 -13.89 8.67 5.47
C GLU A 159 -13.86 7.60 4.36
N LYS A 160 -14.32 7.94 3.15
CA LYS A 160 -14.33 6.99 2.03
C LYS A 160 -12.91 6.79 1.52
N ALA A 161 -12.17 7.88 1.27
CA ALA A 161 -10.78 7.82 0.82
C ALA A 161 -9.89 7.07 1.82
N LYS A 162 -10.09 7.30 3.13
CA LYS A 162 -9.41 6.57 4.20
C LYS A 162 -9.62 5.06 4.13
N LYS A 163 -10.88 4.61 4.02
CA LYS A 163 -11.21 3.18 3.94
C LYS A 163 -10.63 2.55 2.68
N GLN A 164 -10.74 3.23 1.54
CA GLN A 164 -10.17 2.78 0.27
C GLN A 164 -8.65 2.69 0.34
N PHE A 165 -7.98 3.68 0.93
CA PHE A 165 -6.54 3.67 1.15
C PHE A 165 -6.12 2.49 2.02
N LEU A 166 -6.81 2.25 3.15
CA LEU A 166 -6.50 1.12 4.03
C LEU A 166 -6.73 -0.23 3.34
N LEU A 167 -7.80 -0.37 2.56
CA LEU A 167 -8.07 -1.59 1.81
C LEU A 167 -6.97 -1.85 0.76
N LEU A 168 -6.60 -0.80 0.00
CA LEU A 168 -5.53 -0.85 -0.98
C LEU A 168 -4.19 -1.22 -0.32
N ALA A 169 -3.88 -0.63 0.83
CA ALA A 169 -2.67 -0.95 1.59
C ALA A 169 -2.65 -2.41 2.06
N HIS A 170 -3.78 -2.96 2.53
CA HIS A 170 -3.82 -4.35 3.03
C HIS A 170 -3.80 -5.40 1.91
N LEU A 171 -4.38 -5.09 0.75
CA LEU A 171 -4.45 -6.05 -0.35
C LEU A 171 -3.22 -6.03 -1.25
N TYR A 172 -2.65 -4.85 -1.48
CA TYR A 172 -1.70 -4.63 -2.56
C TYR A 172 -0.33 -4.11 -2.09
N ALA A 173 -0.23 -3.43 -0.94
CA ALA A 173 1.06 -2.90 -0.52
C ALA A 173 1.99 -4.02 -0.03
N ASN A 174 3.22 -4.03 -0.55
CA ASN A 174 4.30 -4.85 -0.01
C ASN A 174 4.88 -4.17 1.23
N ALA A 175 4.16 -4.26 2.35
CA ALA A 175 4.55 -3.69 3.64
C ALA A 175 4.48 -4.75 4.73
N ASP A 176 5.30 -4.59 5.77
CA ASP A 176 5.28 -5.48 6.92
C ASP A 176 4.02 -5.27 7.78
N HIS A 177 3.66 -6.29 8.55
CA HIS A 177 2.46 -6.26 9.38
C HIS A 177 2.42 -5.07 10.35
N ASN A 178 3.57 -4.68 10.91
CA ASN A 178 3.63 -3.57 11.87
C ASN A 178 3.34 -2.23 11.18
N THR A 179 3.83 -2.02 9.95
CA THR A 179 3.51 -0.83 9.15
C THR A 179 2.02 -0.71 8.88
N LEU A 180 1.35 -1.82 8.51
CA LEU A 180 -0.09 -1.82 8.27
C LEU A 180 -0.90 -1.56 9.55
N VAL A 181 -0.48 -2.12 10.68
CA VAL A 181 -1.09 -1.86 11.99
C VAL A 181 -0.91 -0.38 12.39
N ASP A 182 0.29 0.17 12.24
CA ASP A 182 0.58 1.57 12.54
C ASP A 182 -0.29 2.51 11.69
N LEU A 183 -0.36 2.28 10.37
CA LEU A 183 -1.26 3.02 9.47
C LEU A 183 -2.72 2.94 9.89
N ARG A 184 -3.20 1.76 10.29
CA ARG A 184 -4.56 1.57 10.78
C ARG A 184 -4.80 2.37 12.05
N THR A 185 -3.86 2.36 13.01
CA THR A 185 -4.01 3.12 14.26
C THR A 185 -3.98 4.64 14.03
N LYS A 186 -3.17 5.12 13.08
CA LYS A 186 -3.09 6.53 12.70
C LYS A 186 -4.35 7.03 12.02
N LEU A 187 -4.93 6.24 11.12
CA LEU A 187 -6.08 6.65 10.31
C LEU A 187 -7.43 6.34 10.96
N LEU A 188 -7.53 5.27 11.74
CA LEU A 188 -8.74 4.87 12.47
C LEU A 188 -8.53 4.87 14.00
N PRO A 189 -8.14 6.01 14.61
CA PRO A 189 -8.06 6.09 16.06
C PRO A 189 -9.48 5.99 16.65
N GLY A 190 -9.75 4.94 17.43
CA GLY A 190 -10.84 4.99 18.41
C GLY A 190 -12.23 4.47 18.03
N ARG A 191 -12.39 3.57 17.04
CA ARG A 191 -13.66 2.78 16.91
C ARG A 191 -13.48 1.27 17.01
N SER A 192 -12.31 0.73 16.64
CA SER A 192 -12.01 -0.69 16.77
C SER A 192 -11.79 -1.14 18.21
N ALA A 193 -11.19 -0.31 19.07
CA ALA A 193 -11.00 -0.67 20.48
C ALA A 193 -12.33 -0.74 21.25
N MET A 194 -13.26 0.19 20.99
CA MET A 194 -14.55 0.24 21.68
C MET A 194 -15.52 -0.84 21.17
N LEU A 195 -15.53 -1.13 19.86
CA LEU A 195 -16.39 -2.17 19.30
C LEU A 195 -15.88 -3.58 19.65
N VAL A 196 -14.55 -3.81 19.65
CA VAL A 196 -13.96 -5.09 20.06
C VAL A 196 -14.04 -5.28 21.58
N ALA A 197 -13.90 -4.23 22.38
CA ALA A 197 -14.14 -4.30 23.83
C ALA A 197 -15.62 -4.53 24.15
N ALA A 198 -16.55 -3.89 23.40
CA ALA A 198 -17.98 -4.08 23.60
C ALA A 198 -18.44 -5.48 23.17
N THR A 199 -17.93 -6.04 22.07
CA THR A 199 -18.24 -7.42 21.65
C THR A 199 -17.59 -8.45 22.57
N ALA A 200 -16.33 -8.25 22.99
CA ALA A 200 -15.69 -9.13 23.96
C ALA A 200 -16.38 -9.11 25.34
N ALA A 201 -16.81 -7.93 25.80
CA ALA A 201 -17.56 -7.79 27.05
C ALA A 201 -18.94 -8.45 26.97
N SER A 202 -19.65 -8.33 25.85
CA SER A 202 -20.97 -8.96 25.69
C SER A 202 -20.90 -10.49 25.51
N THR A 203 -19.83 -11.04 24.91
CA THR A 203 -19.58 -12.49 24.94
C THR A 203 -19.11 -13.02 26.30
N MET A 204 -18.41 -12.21 27.09
CA MET A 204 -17.98 -12.61 28.43
C MET A 204 -19.12 -12.54 29.45
N ILE A 205 -20.06 -11.60 29.32
CA ILE A 205 -21.24 -11.51 30.19
C ILE A 205 -22.20 -12.68 29.94
N SER A 206 -22.38 -13.11 28.67
CA SER A 206 -23.26 -14.25 28.35
C SER A 206 -22.64 -15.61 28.72
N ALA A 207 -21.33 -15.79 28.54
CA ALA A 207 -20.64 -17.00 28.99
C ALA A 207 -20.52 -17.06 30.53
N GLY A 208 -20.30 -15.92 31.19
CA GLY A 208 -20.27 -15.81 32.65
C GLY A 208 -21.62 -16.10 33.30
N ALA A 209 -22.71 -15.55 32.78
CA ALA A 209 -24.06 -15.80 33.29
C ALA A 209 -24.49 -17.29 33.11
N ALA A 210 -24.13 -17.92 31.99
CA ALA A 210 -24.42 -19.34 31.74
C ALA A 210 -23.63 -20.30 32.65
N LEU A 211 -22.40 -19.94 33.03
CA LEU A 211 -21.54 -20.74 33.92
C LEU A 211 -21.80 -20.47 35.42
N VAL A 212 -22.22 -19.26 35.80
CA VAL A 212 -22.63 -18.95 37.18
C VAL A 212 -23.99 -19.60 37.50
N GLY A 213 -24.92 -19.61 36.55
CA GLY A 213 -26.21 -20.33 36.69
C GLY A 213 -26.06 -21.84 36.88
N THR A 214 -24.93 -22.43 36.48
CA THR A 214 -24.62 -23.86 36.71
C THR A 214 -23.73 -24.10 37.95
N ALA A 215 -22.95 -23.11 38.39
CA ALA A 215 -22.07 -23.22 39.56
C ALA A 215 -22.73 -22.83 40.90
N ALA A 216 -23.82 -22.05 40.88
CA ALA A 216 -24.57 -21.66 42.09
C ALA A 216 -25.23 -22.85 42.83
N LEU A 217 -25.13 -24.07 42.31
CA LEU A 217 -25.63 -25.29 42.94
C LEU A 217 -24.61 -26.00 43.86
N THR A 218 -23.34 -25.59 43.95
CA THR A 218 -22.37 -26.28 44.85
C THR A 218 -21.33 -25.34 45.48
N ASP A 219 -21.57 -25.00 46.74
CA ASP A 219 -20.97 -23.89 47.50
C ASP A 219 -19.51 -24.07 48.00
N LYS A 220 -18.69 -24.93 47.35
CA LYS A 220 -17.27 -25.08 47.73
C LYS A 220 -16.26 -25.19 46.58
N ARG A 221 -16.69 -25.13 45.32
CA ARG A 221 -15.79 -25.14 44.14
C ARG A 221 -15.69 -23.80 43.40
N ALA A 222 -16.47 -22.79 43.80
CA ALA A 222 -16.55 -21.50 43.12
C ALA A 222 -15.19 -20.79 42.97
N ALA A 223 -14.31 -20.87 43.97
CA ALA A 223 -13.01 -20.21 43.94
C ALA A 223 -12.00 -20.84 42.96
N SER A 224 -12.02 -22.17 42.77
CA SER A 224 -11.11 -22.83 41.80
C SER A 224 -11.63 -22.71 40.37
N VAL A 225 -12.95 -22.72 40.19
CA VAL A 225 -13.60 -22.53 38.88
C VAL A 225 -13.41 -21.09 38.41
N SER A 226 -13.55 -20.09 39.29
CA SER A 226 -13.31 -18.68 38.96
C SER A 226 -11.89 -18.43 38.44
N ARG A 227 -10.85 -19.02 39.06
CA ARG A 227 -9.46 -18.91 38.57
C ARG A 227 -9.26 -19.61 37.22
N SER A 228 -9.82 -20.80 37.03
CA SER A 228 -9.72 -21.55 35.77
C SER A 228 -10.41 -20.86 34.60
N VAL A 229 -11.56 -20.21 34.85
CA VAL A 229 -12.30 -19.44 33.84
C VAL A 229 -11.57 -18.15 33.50
N THR A 230 -10.99 -17.47 34.50
CA THR A 230 -10.18 -16.26 34.29
C THR A 230 -8.95 -16.57 33.43
N ASP A 231 -8.24 -17.67 33.71
CA ASP A 231 -7.09 -18.10 32.92
C ASP A 231 -7.47 -18.51 31.49
N MET A 232 -8.63 -19.14 31.29
CA MET A 232 -9.12 -19.51 29.96
C MET A 232 -9.50 -18.27 29.14
N CYS A 233 -10.17 -17.29 29.73
CA CYS A 233 -10.48 -16.02 29.07
C CYS A 233 -9.21 -15.23 28.72
N ILE A 234 -8.21 -15.21 29.60
CA ILE A 234 -6.91 -14.55 29.32
C ILE A 234 -6.18 -15.24 28.16
N ARG A 235 -6.30 -16.56 28.01
CA ARG A 235 -5.70 -17.32 26.90
C ARG A 235 -6.41 -17.12 25.56
N MET A 236 -7.71 -16.79 25.57
CA MET A 236 -8.49 -16.52 24.35
C MET A 236 -8.35 -15.08 23.85
N LEU A 237 -7.69 -14.19 24.60
CA LEU A 237 -7.40 -12.84 24.14
C LEU A 237 -6.27 -12.86 23.08
N PRO A 238 -6.41 -12.09 21.97
CA PRO A 238 -5.34 -11.93 21.00
C PRO A 238 -4.05 -11.41 21.66
N THR A 239 -2.90 -11.88 21.21
CA THR A 239 -1.58 -11.55 21.78
C THR A 239 -1.29 -10.04 21.81
N SER A 240 -1.92 -9.25 20.94
CA SER A 240 -1.84 -7.79 20.89
C SER A 240 -2.51 -7.05 22.05
N VAL A 241 -3.24 -7.75 22.94
CA VAL A 241 -3.99 -7.15 24.06
C VAL A 241 -3.44 -7.59 25.44
N ARG A 242 -2.27 -8.24 25.49
CA ARG A 242 -1.58 -8.63 26.74
C ARG A 242 -0.95 -7.45 27.49
N SER A 243 -1.69 -6.36 27.67
CA SER A 243 -1.30 -5.34 28.66
C SER A 243 -1.85 -5.73 30.03
N PRO A 244 -1.04 -5.68 31.12
CA PRO A 244 -1.49 -6.08 32.45
C PRO A 244 -2.69 -5.26 32.94
N LYS A 245 -2.84 -4.01 32.45
CA LYS A 245 -3.98 -3.14 32.79
C LYS A 245 -5.31 -3.63 32.20
N VAL A 246 -5.29 -4.22 31.00
CA VAL A 246 -6.50 -4.77 30.36
C VAL A 246 -6.87 -6.13 30.96
N ALA A 247 -5.87 -6.93 31.36
CA ALA A 247 -6.11 -8.18 32.10
C ALA A 247 -6.76 -7.94 33.47
N VAL A 248 -6.32 -6.90 34.20
CA VAL A 248 -6.94 -6.50 35.48
C VAL A 248 -8.38 -6.00 35.28
N GLY A 249 -8.64 -5.25 34.21
CA GLY A 249 -10.00 -4.80 33.86
C GLY A 249 -10.94 -5.96 33.54
N ALA A 250 -10.48 -6.96 32.78
CA ALA A 250 -11.27 -8.15 32.46
C ALA A 250 -11.56 -9.01 33.70
N ALA A 251 -10.57 -9.19 34.58
CA ALA A 251 -10.75 -9.91 35.84
C ALA A 251 -11.74 -9.20 36.80
N ALA A 252 -11.71 -7.86 36.84
CA ALA A 252 -12.62 -7.07 37.67
C ALA A 252 -14.09 -7.20 37.21
N VAL A 253 -14.34 -7.27 35.90
CA VAL A 253 -15.69 -7.45 35.33
C VAL A 253 -16.24 -8.85 35.61
N VAL A 254 -15.40 -9.88 35.53
CA VAL A 254 -15.79 -11.27 35.88
C VAL A 254 -16.07 -11.39 37.39
N ALA A 255 -15.27 -10.75 38.24
CA ALA A 255 -15.49 -10.72 39.68
C ALA A 255 -16.78 -9.96 40.05
N ALA A 256 -17.06 -8.81 39.41
CA ALA A 256 -18.28 -8.05 39.64
C ALA A 256 -19.54 -8.82 39.21
N GLY A 257 -19.48 -9.57 38.11
CA GLY A 257 -20.57 -10.45 37.66
C GLY A 257 -20.83 -11.63 38.59
N ALA A 258 -19.82 -12.13 39.31
CA ALA A 258 -19.98 -13.20 40.30
C ALA A 258 -20.57 -12.73 41.64
N TYR A 259 -20.50 -11.43 41.95
CA TYR A 259 -21.07 -10.83 43.17
C TYR A 259 -22.47 -10.22 42.97
N ALA A 260 -22.93 -10.10 41.71
CA ALA A 260 -24.22 -9.50 41.36
C ALA A 260 -25.33 -10.54 41.06
N VAL A 261 -25.11 -11.81 41.38
CA VAL A 261 -26.08 -12.92 41.28
C VAL A 261 -26.34 -13.49 42.66
#